data_AF-A0A9N7VSM7-F1
#
_entry.id   AF-A0A9N7VSM7-F1
#
_cell.length_a   1.000
_cell.length_b   1.000
_cell.length_c   1.000
_cell.angle_alpha   90.00
_cell.angle_beta   90.00
_cell.angle_gamma   90.00
#
_symmetry.space_group_name_H-M   'P 1'
#
loop_
_entity.id
_entity.type
_entity.pdbx_description
1 polymer ?
#
loop_
_entity_poly.entity_id
_entity_poly.type
_entity_poly.pdbx_seq_one_letter_code
_entity_poly.pdbx_strand_id
1 'polypeptide(L)'
;MDIGGRNPSSDDVIAGVLYSVLILLVFLPVLDLIDGFNLTYRYAPLLIISLHLGLGLFSFTLDTWSTSRGDTAQILGTGAGVALASHVNHYLGLLPDQTPDQLPLAFPALSVGLVGAALLRLVVGVLVLMATRALMKAITIPLVCWVTGVPSGDVRKARQHMEVELPYRYIVYGVVGFNVLFLVPWLFSYVQFS
;
A
#
# COMPACT_ATOMS: atom_id res chain seq x y z
N MET A 1 -18.99 -14.25 -23.35
CA MET A 1 -17.79 -13.55 -22.87
C MET A 1 -17.06 -14.54 -22.00
N ASP A 2 -16.11 -15.24 -22.59
CA ASP A 2 -15.42 -16.37 -21.99
C ASP A 2 -14.29 -15.82 -21.10
N ILE A 3 -14.50 -15.84 -19.79
CA ILE A 3 -13.46 -15.60 -18.78
C ILE A 3 -12.74 -16.93 -18.52
N GLY A 4 -12.18 -17.50 -19.58
CA GLY A 4 -11.20 -18.57 -19.48
C GLY A 4 -9.90 -17.98 -18.97
N GLY A 5 -9.64 -18.13 -17.67
CA GLY A 5 -8.35 -17.78 -17.08
C GLY A 5 -7.25 -18.60 -17.75
N ARG A 6 -6.52 -17.98 -18.68
CA ARG A 6 -5.30 -18.55 -19.25
C ARG A 6 -4.28 -18.65 -18.12
N ASN A 7 -3.89 -19.87 -17.76
CA ASN A 7 -2.74 -20.07 -16.87
C ASN A 7 -1.52 -19.40 -17.52
N PRO A 8 -0.73 -18.63 -16.75
CA PRO A 8 0.44 -17.95 -17.29
C PRO A 8 1.35 -18.99 -17.93
N SER A 9 1.82 -18.69 -19.15
CA SER A 9 2.78 -19.56 -19.82
C SER A 9 4.12 -19.52 -19.06
N SER A 10 4.96 -20.55 -19.21
CA SER A 10 6.30 -20.57 -18.62
C SER A 10 7.11 -19.32 -18.98
N ASP A 11 6.91 -18.79 -20.18
CA ASP A 11 7.61 -17.62 -20.70
C ASP A 11 7.13 -16.33 -20.02
N ASP A 12 5.85 -16.23 -19.69
CA ASP A 12 5.29 -15.08 -18.95
C ASP A 12 5.91 -14.99 -17.54
N VAL A 13 6.10 -16.14 -16.88
CA VAL A 13 6.71 -16.21 -15.54
C VAL A 13 8.19 -15.83 -15.60
N ILE A 14 8.93 -16.38 -16.56
CA ILE A 14 10.37 -16.11 -16.72
C ILE A 14 10.58 -14.63 -17.06
N ALA A 15 9.79 -14.07 -17.98
CA ALA A 15 9.85 -12.65 -18.33
C ALA A 15 9.58 -11.76 -17.10
N GLY A 16 8.54 -12.07 -16.31
CA GLY A 16 8.23 -11.33 -15.10
C GLY A 16 9.36 -11.33 -14.07
N VAL A 17 10.00 -12.49 -13.86
CA VAL A 17 11.17 -12.62 -12.97
C VAL A 17 12.35 -11.80 -13.51
N LEU A 18 12.64 -11.90 -14.81
CA LEU A 18 13.74 -11.17 -15.44
C LEU A 18 13.56 -9.65 -15.31
N TYR A 19 12.37 -9.13 -15.59
CA TYR A 19 12.06 -7.72 -15.42
C TYR A 19 12.18 -7.28 -13.96
N SER A 20 11.70 -8.10 -13.01
CA SER A 20 11.81 -7.78 -11.58
C SER A 20 13.27 -7.68 -11.14
N VAL A 21 14.13 -8.61 -11.58
CA VAL A 21 15.58 -8.58 -11.29
C VAL A 21 16.23 -7.37 -11.94
N LEU A 22 15.90 -7.06 -13.20
CA LEU A 22 16.46 -5.91 -13.89
C LEU A 22 16.08 -4.59 -13.20
N ILE A 23 14.81 -4.43 -12.84
CA ILE A 23 14.33 -3.26 -12.07
C ILE A 23 15.09 -3.18 -10.76
N LEU A 24 15.22 -4.29 -10.02
CA LEU A 24 15.95 -4.30 -8.75
C LEU A 24 17.41 -3.89 -8.94
N LEU A 25 18.13 -4.44 -9.92
CA LEU A 25 19.52 -4.09 -10.19
C LEU A 25 19.71 -2.60 -10.51
N VAL A 26 18.76 -1.99 -11.22
CA VAL A 26 18.79 -0.56 -11.56
C VAL A 26 18.47 0.31 -10.34
N PHE A 27 17.52 -0.10 -9.50
CA PHE A 27 17.07 0.70 -8.35
C PHE A 27 17.93 0.51 -7.10
N LEU A 28 18.53 -0.66 -6.89
CA LEU A 28 19.41 -0.96 -5.75
C LEU A 28 20.46 0.12 -5.47
N PRO A 29 21.26 0.60 -6.45
CA PRO A 29 22.30 1.59 -6.16
C PRO A 29 21.76 2.97 -5.73
N VAL A 30 20.48 3.25 -5.97
CA VAL A 30 19.83 4.54 -5.66
C VAL A 30 18.85 4.40 -4.49
N LEU A 31 18.58 3.18 -4.03
CA LEU A 31 17.54 2.89 -3.04
C LEU A 31 17.79 3.63 -1.73
N ASP A 32 19.01 3.56 -1.19
CA ASP A 32 19.38 4.24 0.06
C ASP A 32 19.19 5.77 -0.02
N LEU A 33 19.43 6.35 -1.21
CA LEU A 33 19.23 7.78 -1.45
C LEU A 33 17.74 8.15 -1.49
N ILE A 34 16.92 7.30 -2.12
CA ILE A 34 15.46 7.47 -2.17
C ILE A 34 14.87 7.31 -0.77
N ASP A 35 15.29 6.29 -0.01
CA ASP A 35 14.81 6.04 1.34
C ASP A 35 15.23 7.15 2.30
N GLY A 36 16.51 7.56 2.26
CA GLY A 36 16.99 8.70 3.03
C GLY A 36 16.21 9.98 2.73
N PHE A 37 15.93 10.27 1.45
CA PHE A 37 15.11 11.40 1.05
C PHE A 37 13.67 11.29 1.59
N ASN A 38 13.03 10.13 1.41
CA ASN A 38 11.66 9.87 1.84
C ASN A 38 11.48 10.03 3.35
N LEU A 39 12.45 9.58 4.14
CA LEU A 39 12.38 9.59 5.61
C LEU A 39 12.73 10.97 6.20
N THR A 40 13.75 11.64 5.67
CA THR A 40 14.33 12.81 6.35
C THR A 40 13.88 14.16 5.79
N TYR A 41 13.46 14.23 4.52
CA TYR A 41 13.12 15.50 3.91
C TYR A 41 11.72 15.98 4.32
N ARG A 42 11.62 17.22 4.80
CA ARG A 42 10.37 17.81 5.35
C ARG A 42 9.19 17.78 4.37
N TYR A 43 9.45 17.91 3.07
CA TYR A 43 8.42 17.89 2.03
C TYR A 43 8.28 16.53 1.34
N ALA A 44 9.00 15.50 1.78
CA ALA A 44 8.88 14.15 1.21
C ALA A 44 7.43 13.64 1.20
N PRO A 45 6.61 13.78 2.26
CA PRO A 45 5.20 13.39 2.22
C PRO A 45 4.41 13.98 1.05
N LEU A 46 4.61 15.28 0.77
CA LEU A 46 3.92 15.95 -0.32
C LEU A 46 4.41 15.47 -1.67
N LEU A 47 5.71 15.22 -1.82
CA LEU A 47 6.29 14.71 -3.06
C LEU A 47 5.90 13.26 -3.31
N ILE A 48 5.88 12.41 -2.29
CA ILE A 48 5.40 11.02 -2.34
C ILE A 48 3.96 11.00 -2.85
N ILE A 49 3.07 11.75 -2.21
CA ILE A 49 1.66 11.80 -2.60
C ILE A 49 1.52 12.36 -4.01
N SER A 50 2.21 13.46 -4.32
CA SER A 50 2.13 14.12 -5.63
C SER A 50 2.68 13.25 -6.77
N LEU A 51 3.75 12.50 -6.53
CA LEU A 51 4.36 11.60 -7.50
C LEU A 51 3.43 10.41 -7.80
N HIS A 52 2.92 9.74 -6.75
CA HIS A 52 2.02 8.60 -6.92
C HIS A 52 0.68 9.01 -7.52
N LEU A 53 0.16 10.18 -7.15
CA LEU A 53 -1.04 10.75 -7.76
C LEU A 53 -0.78 11.15 -9.21
N GLY A 54 0.34 11.79 -9.51
CA GLY A 54 0.72 12.20 -10.86
C GLY A 54 0.91 11.01 -11.80
N LEU A 55 1.57 9.95 -11.35
CA LEU A 55 1.69 8.70 -12.12
C LEU A 55 0.33 8.06 -12.35
N GLY A 56 -0.54 8.06 -11.33
CA GLY A 56 -1.91 7.57 -11.45
C GLY A 56 -2.68 8.32 -12.52
N LEU A 57 -2.71 9.66 -12.42
CA LEU A 57 -3.37 10.52 -13.40
C LEU A 57 -2.84 10.29 -14.81
N PHE A 58 -1.52 10.18 -14.99
CA PHE A 58 -0.91 9.92 -16.30
C PHE A 58 -1.33 8.57 -16.87
N SER A 59 -1.28 7.50 -16.08
CA SER A 59 -1.77 6.16 -16.47
C SER A 59 -3.28 6.16 -16.77
N PHE A 60 -4.06 7.01 -16.10
CA PHE A 60 -5.51 7.12 -16.33
C PHE A 60 -5.86 8.01 -17.53
N THR A 61 -4.94 8.84 -18.01
CA THR A 61 -5.16 9.65 -19.22
C THR A 61 -4.82 8.94 -20.53
N LEU A 62 -3.92 7.95 -20.53
CA LEU A 62 -3.34 7.40 -21.76
C LEU A 62 -4.10 6.24 -22.42
N ASP A 63 -5.01 5.56 -21.72
CA ASP A 63 -5.60 4.30 -22.18
C ASP A 63 -7.13 4.28 -22.23
N THR A 64 -7.68 3.42 -23.09
CA THR A 64 -9.09 3.01 -23.03
C THR A 64 -9.32 2.08 -21.84
N TRP A 65 -10.56 2.02 -21.32
CA TRP A 65 -10.92 1.31 -20.09
C TRP A 65 -10.37 -0.14 -20.02
N SER A 66 -9.71 -0.48 -18.90
CA SER A 66 -9.22 -1.83 -18.61
C SER A 66 -9.18 -2.10 -17.09
N THR A 67 -9.27 -3.37 -16.70
CA THR A 67 -9.17 -3.81 -15.29
C THR A 67 -7.84 -3.41 -14.63
N SER A 68 -6.76 -3.38 -15.41
CA SER A 68 -5.40 -3.03 -14.97
C SER A 68 -5.30 -1.62 -14.37
N ARG A 69 -6.18 -0.68 -14.75
CA ARG A 69 -6.20 0.67 -14.19
C ARG A 69 -6.58 0.70 -12.72
N GLY A 70 -7.60 -0.06 -12.37
CA GLY A 70 -8.02 -0.19 -10.98
C GLY A 70 -6.92 -0.80 -10.11
N ASP A 71 -6.14 -1.72 -10.68
CA ASP A 71 -5.00 -2.35 -10.00
C ASP A 71 -3.83 -1.36 -9.86
N THR A 72 -3.57 -0.56 -10.89
CA THR A 72 -2.58 0.53 -10.86
C THR A 72 -2.93 1.58 -9.80
N ALA A 73 -4.19 2.02 -9.73
CA ALA A 73 -4.67 2.94 -8.71
C ALA A 73 -4.46 2.40 -7.29
N GLN A 74 -4.71 1.10 -7.11
CA GLN A 74 -4.52 0.42 -5.84
C GLN A 74 -3.04 0.30 -5.47
N ILE A 75 -2.16 -0.08 -6.40
CA ILE A 75 -0.71 -0.15 -6.17
C ILE A 75 -0.16 1.22 -5.81
N LEU A 76 -0.53 2.27 -6.57
CA LEU A 76 -0.06 3.63 -6.31
C LEU A 76 -0.58 4.19 -5.00
N GLY A 77 -1.86 3.97 -4.70
CA GLY A 77 -2.44 4.33 -3.41
C GLY A 77 -1.67 3.66 -2.28
N THR A 78 -1.48 2.35 -2.35
CA THR A 78 -0.75 1.57 -1.34
C THR A 78 0.68 2.07 -1.14
N GLY A 79 1.42 2.29 -2.24
CA GLY A 79 2.79 2.84 -2.19
C GLY A 79 2.85 4.20 -1.53
N ALA A 80 1.95 5.11 -1.89
CA ALA A 80 1.85 6.43 -1.26
C ALA A 80 1.56 6.34 0.24
N GLY A 81 0.64 5.45 0.63
CA GLY A 81 0.28 5.21 2.03
C GLY A 81 1.44 4.66 2.86
N VAL A 82 2.13 3.65 2.34
CA VAL A 82 3.31 3.02 2.96
C VAL A 82 4.42 4.05 3.14
N ALA A 83 4.78 4.78 2.09
CA ALA A 83 5.85 5.77 2.15
C ALA A 83 5.52 6.94 3.10
N LEU A 84 4.25 7.37 3.14
CA LEU A 84 3.79 8.36 4.11
C LEU A 84 3.88 7.85 5.55
N ALA A 85 3.46 6.60 5.79
CA ALA A 85 3.56 5.99 7.12
C ALA A 85 5.00 5.81 7.57
N SER A 86 5.91 5.41 6.69
CA SER A 86 7.34 5.34 6.99
C SER A 86 7.90 6.70 7.44
N HIS A 87 7.56 7.77 6.72
CA HIS A 87 7.96 9.12 7.12
C HIS A 87 7.40 9.53 8.50
N VAL A 88 6.12 9.26 8.74
CA VAL A 88 5.46 9.57 10.02
C VAL A 88 6.07 8.74 11.16
N ASN A 89 6.31 7.45 10.95
CA ASN A 89 6.94 6.58 11.94
C ASN A 89 8.35 7.05 12.29
N HIS A 90 9.13 7.46 11.29
CA HIS A 90 10.47 8.00 11.49
C HIS A 90 10.42 9.31 12.28
N TYR A 91 9.53 10.23 11.90
CA TYR A 91 9.35 11.51 12.59
C TYR A 91 8.88 11.35 14.05
N LEU A 92 8.03 10.36 14.32
CA LEU A 92 7.51 10.08 15.67
C LEU A 92 8.37 9.10 16.48
N GLY A 93 9.43 8.54 15.89
CA GLY A 93 10.31 7.56 16.54
C GLY A 93 9.61 6.25 16.92
N LEU A 94 8.52 5.88 16.23
CA LEU A 94 7.72 4.69 16.55
C LEU A 94 8.40 3.38 16.13
N LEU A 95 9.23 3.43 15.09
CA LEU A 95 9.99 2.29 14.60
C LEU A 95 11.44 2.75 14.33
N PRO A 96 12.27 2.87 15.38
CA PRO A 96 13.63 3.33 15.22
C PRO A 96 14.46 2.34 14.40
N ASP A 97 15.29 2.87 13.50
CA ASP A 97 16.24 2.06 12.76
C ASP A 97 17.23 1.40 13.72
N GLN A 98 17.61 0.15 13.41
CA GLN A 98 18.61 -0.55 14.19
C GLN A 98 19.97 0.08 13.96
N THR A 99 20.68 0.38 15.05
CA THR A 99 22.01 0.98 14.96
C THR A 99 23.05 -0.08 14.58
N PRO A 100 24.17 0.28 13.91
CA PRO A 100 25.17 -0.69 13.45
C PRO A 100 25.76 -1.58 14.56
N ASP A 101 25.77 -1.11 15.81
CA ASP A 101 26.18 -1.83 17.02
C ASP A 101 25.18 -2.90 17.49
N GLN A 102 23.95 -2.89 16.97
CA GLN A 102 22.93 -3.91 17.22
C GLN A 102 23.01 -5.09 16.24
N LEU A 103 23.96 -5.06 15.29
CA LEU A 103 24.22 -6.16 14.36
C LEU A 103 25.37 -7.06 14.85
N PRO A 104 25.30 -8.39 14.60
CA PRO A 104 24.27 -9.11 13.85
C PRO A 104 23.02 -9.40 14.69
N LEU A 105 21.83 -9.30 14.07
CA LEU A 105 20.58 -9.67 14.74
C LEU A 105 20.66 -11.13 15.22
N ALA A 106 20.56 -11.32 16.53
CA ALA A 106 20.38 -12.64 17.10
C ALA A 106 18.95 -13.12 16.78
N PHE A 107 18.84 -14.16 15.96
CA PHE A 107 17.54 -14.79 15.72
C PHE A 107 17.04 -15.42 17.02
N PRO A 108 15.86 -15.02 17.53
CA PRO A 108 15.31 -15.64 18.72
C PRO A 108 15.06 -17.13 18.46
N ALA A 109 15.28 -17.96 19.48
CA ALA A 109 15.00 -19.38 19.37
C ALA A 109 13.52 -19.59 19.00
N LEU A 110 13.28 -20.37 17.95
CA LEU A 110 11.94 -20.60 17.42
C LEU A 110 11.13 -21.40 18.44
N SER A 111 10.25 -20.71 19.16
CA SER A 111 9.39 -21.31 20.19
C SER A 111 7.94 -21.33 19.72
N VAL A 112 7.16 -22.28 20.24
CA VAL A 112 5.72 -22.36 19.96
C VAL A 112 5.01 -21.07 20.40
N GLY A 113 5.46 -20.45 21.49
CA GLY A 113 4.94 -19.15 21.95
C GLY A 113 5.21 -18.02 20.96
N LEU A 114 6.42 -17.95 20.38
CA LEU A 114 6.77 -16.94 19.38
C LEU A 114 5.93 -17.10 18.10
N VAL A 115 5.75 -18.34 17.63
CA VAL A 115 4.91 -18.62 16.46
C VAL A 115 3.45 -18.28 16.75
N GLY A 116 2.92 -18.65 17.93
CA GLY A 116 1.58 -18.31 18.36
C GLY A 116 1.34 -16.80 18.42
N ALA A 117 2.29 -16.05 18.99
CA ALA A 117 2.23 -14.59 19.05
C ALA A 117 2.29 -13.95 17.65
N ALA A 118 3.16 -14.44 16.76
CA ALA A 118 3.24 -13.96 15.38
C ALA A 118 1.94 -14.22 14.61
N LEU A 119 1.33 -15.40 14.75
CA LEU A 119 0.05 -15.73 14.14
C LEU A 119 -1.09 -14.86 14.69
N LEU A 120 -1.13 -14.64 16.00
CA LEU A 120 -2.13 -13.77 16.61
C LEU A 120 -2.00 -12.33 16.10
N ARG A 121 -0.78 -11.79 16.05
CA ARG A 121 -0.51 -10.47 15.48
C ARG A 121 -0.92 -10.39 14.01
N LEU A 122 -0.64 -11.42 13.21
CA LEU A 122 -1.07 -11.48 11.82
C LEU A 122 -2.60 -11.42 11.70
N VAL A 123 -3.32 -12.25 12.47
CA VAL A 123 -4.79 -12.29 12.44
C VAL A 123 -5.38 -10.95 12.87
N VAL A 124 -4.92 -10.39 13.98
CA VAL A 124 -5.40 -9.09 14.48
C VAL A 124 -5.09 -7.98 13.48
N GLY A 125 -3.89 -7.95 12.92
CA GLY A 125 -3.49 -6.99 11.89
C GLY A 125 -4.40 -7.08 10.66
N VAL A 126 -4.65 -8.28 10.14
CA VAL A 126 -5.57 -8.50 9.01
C VAL A 126 -6.98 -8.01 9.33
N LEU A 127 -7.49 -8.28 10.54
CA LEU A 127 -8.81 -7.80 10.96
C LEU A 127 -8.89 -6.26 10.97
N VAL A 128 -7.86 -5.58 11.52
CA VAL A 128 -7.78 -4.11 11.53
C VAL A 128 -7.75 -3.55 10.10
N LEU A 129 -6.97 -4.17 9.20
CA LEU A 129 -6.88 -3.74 7.80
C LEU A 129 -8.20 -3.97 7.04
N MET A 130 -8.88 -5.09 7.28
CA MET A 130 -10.19 -5.38 6.67
C MET A 130 -11.27 -4.41 7.18
N ALA A 131 -11.28 -4.12 8.48
CA ALA A 131 -12.17 -3.13 9.08
C ALA A 131 -11.91 -1.73 8.51
N THR A 132 -10.65 -1.31 8.44
CA THR A 132 -10.23 -0.05 7.80
C THR A 132 -10.74 0.01 6.37
N ARG A 133 -10.52 -1.05 5.58
CA ARG A 133 -10.94 -1.10 4.18
C ARG A 133 -12.46 -0.98 4.05
N ALA A 134 -13.23 -1.65 4.90
CA ALA A 134 -14.68 -1.59 4.89
C ALA A 134 -15.20 -0.18 5.24
N LEU A 135 -14.66 0.41 6.31
CA LEU A 135 -14.99 1.76 6.76
C LEU A 135 -14.64 2.81 5.70
N MET A 136 -13.41 2.78 5.18
CA MET A 136 -12.96 3.73 4.17
C MET A 136 -13.77 3.60 2.89
N LYS A 137 -14.18 2.40 2.48
CA LYS A 137 -15.12 2.24 1.36
C LYS A 137 -16.46 2.92 1.64
N ALA A 138 -17.02 2.72 2.83
CA ALA A 138 -18.30 3.31 3.22
C ALA A 138 -18.27 4.85 3.22
N ILE A 139 -17.12 5.46 3.56
CA ILE A 139 -16.95 6.91 3.61
C ILE A 139 -16.56 7.49 2.24
N THR A 140 -15.56 6.90 1.60
CA THR A 140 -14.92 7.46 0.40
C THR A 140 -15.85 7.41 -0.81
N ILE A 141 -16.64 6.35 -0.98
CA ILE A 141 -17.47 6.21 -2.19
C ILE A 141 -18.55 7.30 -2.25
N PRO A 142 -19.38 7.52 -1.19
CA PRO A 142 -20.33 8.64 -1.19
C PRO A 142 -19.65 9.99 -1.38
N LEU A 143 -18.48 10.22 -0.75
CA LEU A 143 -17.75 11.47 -0.87
C LEU A 143 -17.31 11.72 -2.32
N VAL A 144 -16.70 10.73 -2.97
CA VAL A 144 -16.27 10.85 -4.37
C VAL A 144 -17.47 11.05 -5.28
N CYS A 145 -18.57 10.31 -5.09
CA CYS A 145 -19.80 10.51 -5.87
C CYS A 145 -20.36 11.92 -5.72
N TRP A 146 -20.30 12.48 -4.51
CA TRP A 146 -20.72 13.85 -4.24
C TRP A 146 -19.84 14.88 -4.97
N VAL A 147 -18.52 14.70 -4.94
CA VAL A 147 -17.57 15.59 -5.64
C VAL A 147 -17.70 15.50 -7.16
N THR A 148 -17.92 14.31 -7.71
CA THR A 148 -18.04 14.08 -9.16
C THR A 148 -19.45 14.32 -9.69
N GLY A 149 -20.43 14.56 -8.83
CA GLY A 149 -21.83 14.74 -9.23
C GLY A 149 -22.51 13.46 -9.76
N VAL A 150 -21.92 12.29 -9.51
CA VAL A 150 -22.49 11.00 -9.91
C VAL A 150 -23.62 10.61 -8.95
N PRO A 151 -24.81 10.18 -9.45
CA PRO A 151 -25.93 9.80 -8.59
C PRO A 151 -25.55 8.67 -7.62
N SER A 152 -25.57 8.97 -6.32
CA SER A 152 -25.17 8.02 -5.26
C SER A 152 -26.27 7.01 -4.87
N GLY A 153 -27.44 7.07 -5.51
CA GLY A 153 -28.59 6.22 -5.20
C GLY A 153 -28.34 4.72 -5.42
N ASP A 154 -27.37 4.37 -6.27
CA ASP A 154 -26.88 3.01 -6.41
C ASP A 154 -25.34 3.01 -6.37
N VAL A 155 -24.78 2.80 -5.18
CA VAL A 155 -23.34 2.71 -4.93
C VAL A 155 -22.66 1.67 -5.84
N ARG A 156 -23.39 0.62 -6.25
CA ARG A 156 -22.85 -0.41 -7.13
C ARG A 156 -22.70 0.08 -8.56
N LYS A 157 -23.64 0.88 -9.06
CA LYS A 157 -23.53 1.56 -10.37
C LYS A 157 -22.54 2.70 -10.33
N ALA A 158 -22.52 3.51 -9.28
CA ALA A 158 -21.56 4.60 -9.13
C ALA A 158 -20.11 4.11 -9.20
N ARG A 159 -19.82 2.93 -8.61
CA ARG A 159 -18.51 2.25 -8.70
C ARG A 159 -18.07 1.86 -10.11
N GLN A 160 -18.99 1.80 -11.08
CA GLN A 160 -18.68 1.49 -12.48
C GLN A 160 -18.24 2.74 -13.26
N HIS A 161 -18.48 3.94 -12.71
CA HIS A 161 -17.94 5.17 -13.27
C HIS A 161 -16.47 5.29 -12.90
N MET A 162 -15.62 5.44 -13.93
CA MET A 162 -14.18 5.52 -13.78
C MET A 162 -13.72 6.66 -12.85
N GLU A 163 -14.43 7.79 -12.91
CA GLU A 163 -14.22 8.97 -12.05
C GLU A 163 -14.47 8.68 -10.57
N VAL A 164 -15.24 7.63 -10.25
CA VAL A 164 -15.45 7.17 -8.88
C VAL A 164 -14.47 6.04 -8.57
N GLU A 165 -14.29 5.11 -9.51
CA GLU A 165 -13.53 3.90 -9.31
C GLU A 165 -12.08 4.15 -8.91
N LEU A 166 -11.38 4.98 -9.68
CA LEU A 166 -9.95 5.18 -9.52
C LEU A 166 -9.64 5.98 -8.24
N PRO A 167 -10.32 7.10 -7.95
CA PRO A 167 -10.07 7.85 -6.72
C PRO A 167 -10.44 7.05 -5.48
N TYR A 168 -11.56 6.31 -5.48
CA TYR A 168 -11.91 5.50 -4.30
C TYR A 168 -10.86 4.42 -4.05
N ARG A 169 -10.37 3.73 -5.10
CA ARG A 169 -9.35 2.68 -4.94
C ARG A 169 -8.07 3.29 -4.40
N TYR A 170 -7.59 4.39 -5.00
CA TYR A 170 -6.39 5.07 -4.55
C TYR A 170 -6.46 5.46 -3.06
N ILE A 171 -7.54 6.12 -2.64
CA ILE A 171 -7.71 6.58 -1.25
C ILE A 171 -7.83 5.41 -0.28
N VAL A 172 -8.72 4.44 -0.56
CA VAL A 172 -8.97 3.30 0.33
C VAL A 172 -7.69 2.50 0.55
N TYR A 173 -6.97 2.18 -0.53
CA TYR A 173 -5.76 1.37 -0.44
C TYR A 173 -4.57 2.17 0.08
N GLY A 174 -4.53 3.49 -0.11
CA GLY A 174 -3.56 4.35 0.56
C GLY A 174 -3.73 4.38 2.07
N VAL A 175 -4.96 4.49 2.58
CA VAL A 175 -5.19 4.40 4.03
C VAL A 175 -4.88 3.01 4.57
N VAL A 176 -5.22 1.94 3.82
CA VAL A 176 -4.83 0.57 4.20
C VAL A 176 -3.31 0.45 4.28
N GLY A 177 -2.58 0.87 3.25
CA GLY A 177 -1.11 0.85 3.21
C GLY A 177 -0.47 1.66 4.35
N PHE A 178 -1.03 2.84 4.64
CA PHE A 178 -0.60 3.65 5.78
C PHE A 178 -0.78 2.91 7.12
N ASN A 179 -1.93 2.27 7.31
CA ASN A 179 -2.24 1.54 8.54
C ASN A 179 -1.36 0.30 8.76
N VAL A 180 -0.82 -0.31 7.70
CA VAL A 180 0.12 -1.44 7.82
C VAL A 180 1.34 -1.05 8.63
N LEU A 181 1.92 0.12 8.35
CA LEU A 181 3.15 0.56 9.00
C LEU A 181 2.90 1.44 10.22
N PHE A 182 1.80 2.19 10.27
CA PHE A 182 1.53 3.09 11.38
C PHE A 182 0.60 2.47 12.44
N LEU A 183 -0.67 2.26 12.08
CA LEU A 183 -1.71 1.91 13.04
C LEU A 183 -1.49 0.52 13.67
N VAL A 184 -1.12 -0.48 12.88
CA VAL A 184 -0.98 -1.86 13.36
C VAL A 184 0.18 -1.98 14.37
N PRO A 185 1.41 -1.51 14.08
CA PRO A 185 2.50 -1.51 15.06
C PRO A 185 2.18 -0.65 16.28
N TRP A 186 1.57 0.53 16.07
CA TRP A 186 1.16 1.41 17.16
C TRP A 186 0.17 0.70 18.11
N LEU A 187 -0.87 0.04 17.58
CA LEU A 187 -1.81 -0.73 18.39
C LEU A 187 -1.11 -1.85 19.19
N PHE A 188 -0.19 -2.60 18.57
CA PHE A 188 0.53 -3.64 19.30
C PHE A 188 1.43 -3.10 20.40
N SER A 189 2.00 -1.91 20.24
CA SER A 189 2.81 -1.26 21.27
C SER A 189 2.02 -0.98 22.56
N TYR A 190 0.72 -0.63 22.45
CA TYR A 190 -0.14 -0.41 23.62
C TYR A 190 -0.61 -1.70 24.29
N VAL A 191 -0.76 -2.78 23.52
CA VAL A 191 -1.41 -4.01 24.01
C VAL A 191 -0.40 -4.97 24.68
N GLN A 192 0.87 -4.58 24.88
CA GLN A 192 1.92 -5.42 25.48
C GLN A 192 2.07 -6.81 24.84
N PHE A 193 1.67 -6.98 23.58
CA PHE A 193 2.14 -8.11 22.79
C PHE A 193 3.59 -7.79 22.40
N SER A 194 4.53 -8.09 23.30
CA SER A 194 5.99 -8.11 23.11
C SER A 194 6.44 -9.55 22.93
#